data_AF-A0A841I3A2-F1
#
_entry.id   AF-A0A841I3A2-F1
#
_cell.length_a   1.000
_cell.length_b   1.000
_cell.length_c   1.000
_cell.angle_alpha   90.00
_cell.angle_beta   90.00
_cell.angle_gamma   90.00
#
_symmetry.space_group_name_H-M   'P 1'
#
loop_
_entity.id
_entity.type
_entity.pdbx_description
1 polymer ?
#
loop_
_entity_poly.entity_id
_entity_poly.type
_entity_poly.pdbx_seq_one_letter_code
_entity_poly.pdbx_strand_id
1 'polypeptide(L)'
;MDLFEAPADLPPRSAWMRDCSGCGACCAAPDIAALAKPLGVPCRHLQADCRCAVYASRPQPCRNYRPDWVCGEVAPLPDLEARIRRFLQIYGLEAETTPV
;
A
#
# COMPACT_ATOMS: atom_id res chain seq x y z
N MET A 1 -5.40 -16.25 -12.75
CA MET A 1 -4.20 -15.76 -12.04
C MET A 1 -4.72 -14.93 -10.90
N ASP A 2 -4.70 -15.47 -9.69
CA ASP A 2 -5.22 -14.77 -8.51
C ASP A 2 -4.20 -13.69 -8.11
N LEU A 3 -4.59 -12.42 -8.21
CA LEU A 3 -3.75 -11.28 -7.83
C LEU A 3 -3.55 -11.18 -6.30
N PHE A 4 -4.29 -11.98 -5.52
CA PHE A 4 -4.27 -12.00 -4.07
C PHE A 4 -3.46 -13.16 -3.49
N GLU A 5 -3.04 -14.13 -4.31
CA GLU A 5 -2.22 -15.25 -3.87
C GLU A 5 -0.73 -14.91 -4.02
N ALA A 6 0.02 -15.00 -2.92
CA ALA A 6 1.44 -14.71 -2.92
C ALA A 6 2.20 -15.78 -3.75
N PRO A 7 3.20 -15.38 -4.56
CA PRO A 7 4.09 -16.33 -5.25
C PRO A 7 4.80 -17.28 -4.28
N ALA A 8 4.95 -18.55 -4.68
CA ALA A 8 5.50 -19.61 -3.82
C ALA A 8 6.96 -19.38 -3.37
N ASP A 9 7.69 -18.53 -4.07
CA ASP A 9 9.09 -18.20 -3.85
C ASP A 9 9.32 -16.97 -2.93
N LEU A 10 8.25 -16.25 -2.56
CA LEU A 10 8.33 -15.09 -1.68
C LEU A 10 7.88 -15.44 -0.26
N PRO A 11 8.66 -15.10 0.80
CA PRO A 11 8.22 -15.31 2.17
C PRO A 11 6.98 -14.46 2.42
N PRO A 12 5.83 -15.05 2.78
CA PRO A 12 4.63 -14.28 3.07
C PRO A 12 4.92 -13.46 4.31
N ARG A 13 5.10 -12.13 4.18
CA ARG A 13 5.22 -11.32 5.40
C ARG A 13 3.89 -11.17 6.13
N SER A 14 2.81 -11.79 5.62
CA SER A 14 1.76 -12.37 6.45
C SER A 14 0.70 -13.19 5.70
N ALA A 15 0.74 -14.52 5.84
CA ALA A 15 -0.48 -15.34 5.78
C ALA A 15 -1.29 -15.27 7.10
N TRP A 16 -0.71 -14.64 8.15
CA TRP A 16 -1.17 -14.72 9.53
C TRP A 16 -1.31 -13.38 10.30
N MET A 17 -0.71 -12.26 9.86
CA MET A 17 -1.07 -10.92 10.36
C MET A 17 -2.32 -10.42 9.62
N ARG A 18 -3.46 -10.56 10.29
CA ARG A 18 -4.69 -9.85 9.94
C ARG A 18 -4.66 -8.38 10.40
N ASP A 19 -3.70 -8.04 11.24
CA ASP A 19 -3.51 -6.72 11.80
C ASP A 19 -2.56 -5.87 10.95
N CYS A 20 -2.73 -4.56 11.01
CA CYS A 20 -1.91 -3.64 10.24
C CYS A 20 -0.47 -3.61 10.76
N SER A 21 0.49 -3.91 9.87
CA SER A 21 1.92 -3.91 10.17
C SER A 21 2.60 -2.54 10.04
N GLY A 22 1.85 -1.48 9.73
CA GLY A 22 2.44 -0.15 9.49
C GLY A 22 3.32 -0.08 8.23
N CYS A 23 3.08 -0.94 7.24
CA CYS A 23 3.88 -1.02 6.00
C CYS A 23 3.76 0.23 5.09
N GLY A 24 2.72 1.05 5.27
CA GLY A 24 2.42 2.18 4.40
C GLY A 24 1.75 1.83 3.06
N ALA A 25 1.57 0.55 2.70
CA ALA A 25 1.06 0.13 1.37
C ALA A 25 -0.28 0.79 1.00
N CYS A 26 -1.27 0.75 1.91
CA CYS A 26 -2.58 1.38 1.70
C CYS A 26 -2.52 2.91 1.54
N CYS A 27 -1.44 3.54 2.02
CA CYS A 27 -1.27 5.00 2.00
C CYS A 27 -0.30 5.45 0.90
N ALA A 28 0.58 4.57 0.42
CA ALA A 28 1.68 4.91 -0.48
C ALA A 28 1.19 5.26 -1.90
N ALA A 29 0.45 4.37 -2.56
CA ALA A 29 0.17 4.48 -3.99
C ALA A 29 -1.30 4.37 -4.44
N PRO A 30 -2.25 3.73 -3.72
CA PRO A 30 -3.61 3.57 -4.24
C PRO A 30 -4.31 4.89 -4.55
N ASP A 31 -5.11 4.93 -5.62
CA ASP A 31 -6.09 5.99 -5.86
C ASP A 31 -7.22 5.92 -4.83
N ILE A 32 -7.54 7.06 -4.21
CA ILE A 32 -8.58 7.16 -3.18
C ILE A 32 -9.38 8.45 -3.42
N ALA A 33 -10.44 8.33 -4.21
CA ALA A 33 -11.35 9.43 -4.54
C ALA A 33 -11.88 10.18 -3.29
N ALA A 34 -12.20 9.45 -2.21
CA ALA A 34 -12.68 10.05 -0.96
C ALA A 34 -11.66 10.99 -0.27
N LEU A 35 -10.39 10.90 -0.66
CA LEU A 35 -9.31 11.78 -0.18
C LEU A 35 -8.77 12.70 -1.27
N ALA A 36 -9.35 12.69 -2.48
CA ALA A 36 -8.79 13.30 -3.69
C ALA A 36 -7.30 12.94 -3.87
N LYS A 37 -6.97 11.68 -3.59
CA LYS A 37 -5.60 11.18 -3.62
C LYS A 37 -5.39 10.40 -4.93
N PRO A 38 -4.63 10.94 -5.90
CA PRO A 38 -4.40 10.26 -7.17
C PRO A 38 -3.47 9.05 -7.02
N LEU A 39 -3.49 8.20 -8.04
CA LEU A 39 -2.65 7.00 -8.13
C LEU A 39 -1.16 7.37 -8.17
N GLY A 40 -0.34 6.64 -7.39
CA GLY A 40 1.10 6.83 -7.32
C GLY A 40 1.55 7.98 -6.42
N VAL A 41 0.63 8.79 -5.90
CA VAL A 41 0.96 9.92 -5.02
C VAL A 41 0.81 9.53 -3.55
N PRO A 42 1.80 9.80 -2.68
CA PRO A 42 1.66 9.59 -1.24
C PRO A 42 0.42 10.26 -0.65
N CYS A 43 -0.29 9.56 0.22
CA CYS A 43 -1.39 10.17 0.96
C CYS A 43 -0.86 11.28 1.87
N ARG A 44 -1.56 12.43 1.92
CA ARG A 44 -1.26 13.54 2.86
C ARG A 44 -1.22 13.16 4.36
N HIS A 45 -1.83 12.03 4.72
CA HIS A 45 -1.84 11.52 6.10
C HIS A 45 -0.74 10.50 6.38
N LEU A 46 0.11 10.18 5.41
CA LEU A 46 1.24 9.28 5.57
C LEU A 46 2.38 10.02 6.28
N GLN A 47 2.84 9.48 7.41
CA GLN A 47 3.95 10.01 8.16
C GLN A 47 5.28 9.37 7.73
N ALA A 48 6.39 9.98 8.13
CA ALA A 48 7.75 9.52 7.79
C ALA A 48 8.06 8.09 8.27
N ASP A 49 7.39 7.63 9.33
CA ASP A 49 7.49 6.27 9.86
C ASP A 49 6.55 5.26 9.17
N CYS A 50 5.99 5.63 8.01
CA CYS A 50 5.02 4.84 7.23
C CYS A 50 3.67 4.58 7.92
N ARG A 51 3.36 5.33 8.99
CA ARG A 51 2.07 5.23 9.68
C ARG A 51 1.07 6.26 9.17
N CYS A 52 -0.20 5.90 9.25
CA CYS A 52 -1.30 6.82 8.93
C CYS A 52 -1.64 7.68 10.16
N ALA A 53 -1.52 9.00 10.04
CA ALA A 53 -1.81 9.95 11.11
C ALA A 53 -3.29 9.92 11.57
N VAL A 54 -4.20 9.45 10.71
CA VAL A 54 -5.66 9.39 10.95
C VAL A 54 -6.19 7.95 10.99
N TYR A 55 -5.35 6.98 11.38
CA TYR A 55 -5.67 5.55 11.29
C TYR A 55 -7.04 5.18 11.89
N ALA A 56 -7.38 5.75 13.04
CA ALA A 56 -8.64 5.49 13.74
C ALA A 56 -9.87 6.09 13.05
N SER A 57 -9.71 7.20 12.30
CA SER A 57 -10.79 7.95 11.64
C SER A 57 -10.77 7.82 10.11
N ARG A 58 -10.04 6.84 9.58
CA ARG A 58 -9.93 6.56 8.13
C ARG A 58 -11.29 6.49 7.44
N PRO A 59 -11.43 7.03 6.21
CA PRO A 59 -12.65 6.87 5.42
C PRO A 59 -12.85 5.41 4.99
N GLN A 60 -14.07 5.06 4.60
CA GLN A 60 -14.44 3.67 4.29
C GLN A 60 -13.52 2.98 3.27
N PRO A 61 -13.08 3.61 2.16
CA PRO A 61 -12.16 2.96 1.21
C PRO A 61 -10.85 2.51 1.86
N CYS A 62 -10.27 3.34 2.74
CA CYS A 62 -9.06 2.99 3.47
C CYS A 62 -9.27 1.87 4.50
N ARG A 63 -10.49 1.70 5.02
CA ARG A 63 -10.85 0.60 5.95
C ARG A 63 -11.12 -0.72 5.21
N ASN A 64 -11.56 -0.63 3.97
CA ASN A 64 -11.80 -1.81 3.12
C ASN A 64 -10.48 -2.48 2.71
N TYR A 65 -9.38 -1.72 2.64
CA TYR A 65 -8.05 -2.30 2.46
C TYR A 65 -7.66 -3.12 3.69
N ARG A 66 -7.51 -4.43 3.50
CA ARG A 66 -7.08 -5.37 4.55
C ARG A 66 -5.59 -5.69 4.38
N PRO A 67 -4.84 -5.83 5.47
CA PRO A 67 -3.47 -6.33 5.43
C PRO A 67 -3.41 -7.67 4.70
N ASP A 68 -2.44 -7.80 3.81
CA ASP A 68 -2.21 -8.94 2.94
C ASP A 68 -0.70 -9.11 2.64
N TRP A 69 -0.37 -9.97 1.68
CA TRP A 69 1.01 -10.22 1.27
C TRP A 69 1.73 -8.98 0.70
N VAL A 70 1.00 -8.01 0.13
CA VAL A 70 1.56 -6.76 -0.41
C VAL A 70 2.24 -5.95 0.67
N CYS A 71 1.71 -6.00 1.90
CA CYS A 71 2.35 -5.38 3.07
C CYS A 71 3.78 -5.90 3.25
N GLY A 72 4.02 -7.16 2.92
CA GLY A 72 5.33 -7.79 2.98
C GLY A 72 6.30 -7.38 1.88
N GLU A 73 5.80 -7.07 0.71
CA GLU A 73 6.65 -6.59 -0.38
C GLU A 73 7.02 -5.12 -0.20
N VAL A 74 6.14 -4.35 0.47
CA VAL A 74 6.30 -2.91 0.66
C VAL A 74 7.09 -2.58 1.94
N ALA A 75 6.77 -3.21 3.07
CA ALA A 75 7.39 -2.90 4.38
C ALA A 75 8.94 -2.90 4.46
N PRO A 76 9.67 -3.78 3.74
CA PRO A 76 11.13 -3.88 3.84
C PRO A 76 11.87 -2.82 3.01
N LEU A 77 11.17 -2.12 2.12
CA LEU A 77 11.80 -1.21 1.19
C LEU A 77 12.31 0.04 1.90
N PRO A 78 13.49 0.55 1.49
CA PRO A 78 14.26 1.52 2.26
C PRO A 78 13.62 2.90 2.32
N ASP A 79 12.86 3.26 1.28
CA ASP A 79 12.27 4.58 1.13
C ASP A 79 10.85 4.51 0.55
N LEU A 80 10.15 5.64 0.61
CA LEU A 80 8.75 5.75 0.19
C LEU A 80 8.58 5.60 -1.33
N GLU A 81 9.55 6.05 -2.12
CA GLU A 81 9.48 5.95 -3.58
C GLU A 81 9.55 4.48 -4.03
N ALA A 82 10.48 3.72 -3.46
CA ALA A 82 10.60 2.28 -3.69
C ALA A 82 9.30 1.55 -3.31
N ARG A 83 8.67 1.94 -2.19
CA ARG A 83 7.37 1.40 -1.74
C ARG A 83 6.25 1.65 -2.74
N ILE A 84 6.16 2.87 -3.28
CA ILE A 84 5.18 3.24 -4.30
C ILE A 84 5.40 2.43 -5.57
N ARG A 85 6.65 2.40 -6.05
CA ARG A 85 7.04 1.63 -7.24
C ARG A 85 6.66 0.15 -7.09
N ARG A 86 6.99 -0.47 -5.96
CA ARG A 86 6.67 -1.89 -5.72
C ARG A 86 5.17 -2.15 -5.69
N PHE A 87 4.39 -1.27 -5.06
CA PHE A 87 2.92 -1.36 -5.09
C PHE A 87 2.42 -1.31 -6.53
N LEU A 88 2.84 -0.32 -7.32
CA LEU A 88 2.38 -0.17 -8.70
C LEU A 88 2.76 -1.39 -9.56
N GLN A 89 3.96 -1.95 -9.37
CA GLN A 89 4.40 -3.18 -10.04
C GLN A 89 3.51 -4.37 -9.71
N ILE A 90 3.15 -4.56 -8.44
CA ILE A 90 2.29 -5.66 -8.00
C ILE A 90 0.93 -5.62 -8.70
N TYR A 91 0.37 -4.42 -8.88
CA TYR A 91 -0.93 -4.22 -9.51
C TYR A 91 -0.86 -3.95 -11.03
N GLY A 92 0.33 -3.87 -11.62
CA GLY A 92 0.52 -3.56 -13.04
C GLY A 92 0.16 -2.13 -13.46
N LEU A 93 0.25 -1.17 -12.54
CA LEU A 93 -0.25 0.21 -12.69
C LEU A 93 0.82 1.27 -12.99
N GLU A 94 2.03 0.86 -13.34
CA GLU A 94 3.18 1.78 -13.50
C GLU A 94 2.93 2.85 -14.57
N ALA A 95 2.24 2.49 -15.66
CA ALA A 95 1.90 3.38 -16.77
C ALA A 95 0.69 4.30 -16.51
N GLU A 96 -0.09 4.03 -15.46
CA GLU A 96 -1.34 4.74 -15.14
C GLU A 96 -1.14 5.83 -14.07
N THR A 97 0.10 5.99 -13.60
CA THR A 97 0.43 7.04 -12.64
C THR A 97 0.19 8.41 -13.24
N THR A 98 -0.43 9.30 -12.46
CA THR A 98 -0.55 10.69 -12.87
C THR A 98 0.86 11.29 -12.88
N PRO A 99 1.34 11.85 -14.01
CA PRO A 99 2.60 12.57 -14.01
C PRO A 99 2.51 13.74 -13.03
N VAL A 100 3.48 13.82 -12.13
CA VAL A 100 3.64 14.93 -11.16
C VAL A 100 3.99 16.21 -11.89
#